data_AF-A0AAD3YDT0-F1
#
_entry.id   AF-A0AAD3YDT0-F1
#
_cell.length_a   1.000
_cell.length_b   1.000
_cell.length_c   1.000
_cell.angle_alpha   90.00
_cell.angle_beta   90.00
_cell.angle_gamma   90.00
#
_symmetry.space_group_name_H-M   'P 1'
#
loop_
_entity.id
_entity.type
_entity.pdbx_description
1 polymer ?
#
loop_
_entity_poly.entity_id
_entity_poly.type
_entity_poly.pdbx_seq_one_letter_code
_entity_poly.pdbx_strand_id
1 'polypeptide(L)'
;MLHWLLLAHVSAALLARDSPYSGFNDPNVLGGSMLTIVNNTYPPGLGEPLNVILSADSDPAVLKDSLYDGGFQNYMLSVHLSTQCLGAQFGSTQEANLDGHTNVTEIQTLRQNYGDPYIGSCRETFEGGQHLRYWKQNDTGAIFMAVSVEMELIKGHDIIPNGYNVGRDFLVGNVTSLPAPLDGRNLTNTSTFVGSTRYRNYTYNTEVRYVGGLLSNSSADINHYLTVEEDGMPAIDGLVAVFTVSITDRPKGVSAAGRAGASALVAAAALVAALV
;
A
#
# COMPACT_ATOMS: atom_id res chain seq x y z
N MET A 1 13.46 64.37 0.49
CA MET A 1 13.93 63.09 1.06
C MET A 1 12.85 62.05 0.82
N LEU A 2 12.92 61.34 -0.30
CA LEU A 2 11.99 60.25 -0.65
C LEU A 2 12.50 58.95 -0.04
N HIS A 3 11.72 58.31 0.82
CA HIS A 3 11.94 56.91 1.19
C HIS A 3 10.91 56.05 0.47
N TRP A 4 11.38 55.32 -0.55
CA TRP A 4 10.62 54.26 -1.20
C TRP A 4 10.74 53.00 -0.34
N LEU A 5 9.63 52.51 0.23
CA LEU A 5 9.56 51.14 0.73
C LEU A 5 9.29 50.22 -0.46
N LEU A 6 10.30 49.43 -0.86
CA LEU A 6 10.06 48.23 -1.66
C LEU A 6 9.38 47.18 -0.79
N LEU A 7 8.10 46.91 -1.05
CA LEU A 7 7.48 45.66 -0.65
C LEU A 7 8.00 44.56 -1.59
N ALA A 8 8.99 43.80 -1.12
CA ALA A 8 9.36 42.54 -1.74
C ALA A 8 8.17 41.57 -1.60
N HIS A 9 7.50 41.31 -2.73
CA HIS A 9 6.58 40.18 -2.83
C HIS A 9 7.42 38.91 -2.77
N VAL A 10 7.48 38.29 -1.59
CA VAL A 10 7.97 36.92 -1.48
C VAL A 10 6.86 36.05 -2.06
N SER A 11 6.98 35.70 -3.34
CA SER A 11 6.16 34.65 -3.93
C SER A 11 6.35 33.39 -3.08
N ALA A 12 5.28 32.94 -2.44
CA ALA A 12 5.18 31.63 -1.83
C ALA A 12 5.11 30.56 -2.92
N ALA A 13 6.13 30.48 -3.77
CA ALA A 13 6.52 29.20 -4.34
C ALA A 13 7.28 28.48 -3.21
N LEU A 14 6.52 28.03 -2.20
CA LEU A 14 7.01 27.05 -1.25
C LEU A 14 7.58 25.93 -2.10
N LEU A 15 8.87 25.70 -1.93
CA LEU A 15 9.62 24.61 -2.51
C LEU A 15 8.77 23.34 -2.40
N ALA A 16 8.17 22.91 -3.51
CA ALA A 16 7.81 21.51 -3.67
C ALA A 16 9.14 20.79 -3.54
N ARG A 17 9.43 20.34 -2.32
CA ARG A 17 10.58 19.51 -2.02
C ARG A 17 10.37 18.30 -2.91
N ASP A 18 11.18 18.18 -3.96
CA ASP A 18 11.10 17.08 -4.92
C ASP A 18 11.03 15.80 -4.09
N SER A 19 9.85 15.18 -4.05
CA SER A 19 9.66 14.00 -3.24
C SER A 19 10.66 12.98 -3.79
N PRO A 20 11.57 12.40 -2.99
CA PRO A 20 12.48 11.37 -3.49
C PRO A 20 11.73 10.07 -3.84
N TYR A 21 10.40 10.11 -3.87
CA TYR A 21 9.47 9.03 -4.13
C TYR A 21 8.58 9.42 -5.31
N SER A 22 8.51 8.55 -6.31
CA SER A 22 7.59 8.67 -7.45
C SER A 22 6.39 7.72 -7.27
N GLY A 23 5.27 8.10 -7.87
CA GLY A 23 4.06 7.29 -7.93
C GLY A 23 3.20 7.29 -6.65
N PHE A 24 3.43 8.19 -5.69
CA PHE A 24 2.45 8.55 -4.65
C PHE A 24 2.75 9.96 -4.12
N ASN A 25 1.74 10.62 -3.54
CA ASN A 25 1.92 11.85 -2.80
C ASN A 25 2.02 11.53 -1.30
N ASP A 26 2.94 12.16 -0.56
CA ASP A 26 3.02 11.98 0.90
C ASP A 26 1.78 12.59 1.57
N PRO A 27 0.93 11.79 2.26
CA PRO A 27 -0.26 12.32 2.93
C PRO A 27 0.06 13.45 3.91
N ASN A 28 1.20 13.41 4.61
CA ASN A 28 1.54 14.42 5.61
C ASN A 28 1.71 15.82 5.02
N VAL A 29 2.22 15.94 3.78
CA VAL A 29 2.39 17.24 3.12
C VAL A 29 1.10 17.79 2.54
N LEU A 30 0.10 16.92 2.33
CA LEU A 30 -1.23 17.30 1.84
C LEU A 30 -2.18 17.69 2.99
N GLY A 31 -1.80 17.49 4.25
CA GLY A 31 -2.67 17.65 5.41
C GLY A 31 -3.45 16.38 5.79
N GLY A 32 -3.08 15.24 5.19
CA GLY A 32 -3.47 13.90 5.59
C GLY A 32 -2.52 13.28 6.62
N SER A 33 -2.54 11.96 6.74
CA SER A 33 -1.72 11.22 7.70
C SER A 33 -1.27 9.86 7.14
N MET A 34 -0.08 9.42 7.56
CA MET A 34 0.42 8.06 7.36
C MET A 34 -0.13 7.06 8.42
N LEU A 35 -1.13 7.46 9.20
CA LEU A 35 -1.86 6.61 10.13
C LEU A 35 -3.31 6.44 9.67
N THR A 36 -3.86 5.25 9.91
CA THR A 36 -5.30 4.99 9.74
C THR A 36 -6.10 5.74 10.80
N ILE A 37 -7.41 5.88 10.54
CA ILE A 37 -8.38 6.45 11.45
C ILE A 37 -9.20 5.30 12.01
N VAL A 38 -8.99 5.03 13.31
CA VAL A 38 -9.63 3.93 14.03
C VAL A 38 -10.55 4.49 15.10
N ASN A 39 -11.82 4.09 15.04
CA ASN A 39 -12.80 4.48 16.04
C ASN A 39 -12.61 3.66 17.32
N ASN A 40 -12.89 4.29 18.48
CA ASN A 40 -12.90 3.64 19.80
C ASN A 40 -11.55 3.05 20.25
N THR A 41 -10.43 3.65 19.82
CA THR A 41 -9.11 3.34 20.39
C THR A 41 -8.97 3.84 21.83
N TYR A 42 -8.05 3.24 22.58
CA TYR A 42 -7.71 3.69 23.93
C TYR A 42 -6.18 3.85 24.09
N PRO A 43 -5.67 5.07 24.36
CA PRO A 43 -6.39 6.35 24.33
C PRO A 43 -7.08 6.64 22.97
N PRO A 44 -8.07 7.53 22.92
CA PRO A 44 -8.72 7.89 21.66
C PRO A 44 -7.77 8.58 20.68
N GLY A 45 -7.94 8.30 19.38
CA GLY A 45 -7.21 8.97 18.31
C GLY A 45 -5.97 8.24 17.81
N LEU A 46 -5.72 7.01 18.27
CA LEU A 46 -4.65 6.17 17.75
C LEU A 46 -5.00 5.59 16.37
N GLY A 47 -3.97 5.34 15.56
CA GLY A 47 -4.08 4.76 14.22
C GLY A 47 -3.10 3.62 13.98
N GLU A 48 -3.38 2.79 12.99
CA GLU A 48 -2.44 1.80 12.49
C GLU A 48 -1.50 2.45 11.45
N PRO A 49 -0.20 2.09 11.43
CA PRO A 49 0.75 2.68 10.50
C PRO A 49 0.53 2.18 9.07
N LEU A 50 0.42 3.10 8.10
CA LEU A 50 0.45 2.80 6.67
C LEU A 50 1.89 2.50 6.22
N ASN A 51 2.42 1.37 6.66
CA ASN A 51 3.84 1.01 6.57
C ASN A 51 4.26 0.33 5.27
N VAL A 52 3.34 0.14 4.30
CA VAL A 52 3.65 -0.30 2.93
C VAL A 52 2.87 0.53 1.91
N ILE A 53 3.50 0.85 0.78
CA ILE A 53 2.89 1.56 -0.34
C ILE A 53 3.14 0.79 -1.64
N LEU A 54 2.10 0.47 -2.40
CA LEU A 54 2.23 0.06 -3.81
C LEU A 54 2.15 1.32 -4.67
N SER A 55 3.29 1.69 -5.25
CA SER A 55 3.43 2.89 -6.07
C SER A 55 2.58 2.80 -7.33
N ALA A 56 2.00 3.94 -7.73
CA ALA A 56 1.28 4.11 -8.98
C ALA A 56 2.17 3.92 -10.24
N ASP A 57 3.49 3.86 -10.07
CA ASP A 57 4.44 3.48 -11.14
C ASP A 57 4.38 1.98 -11.48
N SER A 58 3.65 1.20 -10.69
CA SER A 58 3.39 -0.22 -10.97
C SER A 58 2.48 -0.41 -12.19
N ASP A 59 2.44 -1.64 -12.71
CA ASP A 59 1.55 -1.98 -13.82
C ASP A 59 0.09 -1.67 -13.47
N PRO A 60 -0.67 -0.98 -14.34
CA PRO A 60 -2.05 -0.55 -14.03
C PRO A 60 -3.02 -1.67 -13.66
N ALA A 61 -2.69 -2.91 -14.02
CA ALA A 61 -3.46 -4.08 -13.64
C ALA A 61 -3.39 -4.35 -12.12
N VAL A 62 -2.19 -4.27 -11.51
CA VAL A 62 -2.02 -4.59 -10.08
C VAL A 62 -2.62 -3.51 -9.17
N LEU A 63 -2.84 -2.30 -9.67
CA LEU A 63 -3.48 -1.20 -8.93
C LEU A 63 -5.03 -1.30 -8.89
N LYS A 64 -5.60 -2.36 -9.45
CA LYS A 64 -7.04 -2.63 -9.41
C LYS A 64 -7.36 -3.59 -8.29
N ASP A 65 -8.33 -3.22 -7.47
CA ASP A 65 -8.93 -4.14 -6.51
C ASP A 65 -9.66 -5.27 -7.26
N SER A 66 -8.98 -6.40 -7.48
CA SER A 66 -9.49 -7.50 -8.30
C SER A 66 -8.72 -8.80 -8.06
N LEU A 67 -9.48 -9.91 -8.02
CA LEU A 67 -8.96 -11.28 -8.06
C LEU A 67 -8.58 -11.75 -9.47
N TYR A 68 -8.93 -10.96 -10.49
CA TYR A 68 -8.79 -11.27 -11.91
C TYR A 68 -7.79 -10.33 -12.58
N ASP A 69 -7.34 -10.71 -13.78
CA ASP A 69 -6.49 -9.89 -14.67
C ASP A 69 -5.17 -9.38 -14.07
N GLY A 70 -4.68 -10.05 -13.04
CA GLY A 70 -3.46 -9.67 -12.33
C GLY A 70 -3.66 -8.55 -11.32
N GLY A 71 -4.89 -8.35 -10.83
CA GLY A 71 -5.24 -7.33 -9.85
C GLY A 71 -4.57 -7.50 -8.48
N PHE A 72 -4.72 -6.48 -7.64
CA PHE A 72 -4.09 -6.39 -6.32
C PHE A 72 -4.36 -7.64 -5.47
N GLN A 73 -5.62 -8.07 -5.36
CA GLN A 73 -5.95 -9.27 -4.59
C GLN A 73 -5.33 -10.54 -5.21
N ASN A 74 -5.22 -10.63 -6.54
CA ASN A 74 -4.53 -11.75 -7.19
C ASN A 74 -3.02 -11.77 -6.86
N TYR A 75 -2.40 -10.60 -6.84
CA TYR A 75 -1.01 -10.44 -6.42
C TYR A 75 -0.82 -10.83 -4.95
N MET A 76 -1.69 -10.40 -4.05
CA MET A 76 -1.62 -10.77 -2.62
C MET A 76 -1.80 -12.28 -2.39
N LEU A 77 -2.58 -12.97 -3.23
CA LEU A 77 -2.68 -14.43 -3.19
C LEU A 77 -1.35 -15.14 -3.51
N SER A 78 -0.44 -14.50 -4.26
CA SER A 78 0.90 -15.05 -4.52
C SER A 78 1.83 -15.05 -3.30
N VAL A 79 1.44 -14.32 -2.25
CA VAL A 79 2.18 -14.20 -0.98
C VAL A 79 1.35 -14.63 0.22
N HIS A 80 0.42 -15.56 0.00
CA HIS A 80 -0.39 -16.18 1.05
C HIS A 80 -1.31 -15.21 1.82
N LEU A 81 -1.74 -14.12 1.19
CA LEU A 81 -2.77 -13.23 1.72
C LEU A 81 -4.05 -13.37 0.90
N SER A 82 -5.17 -13.66 1.55
CA SER A 82 -6.49 -13.72 0.92
C SER A 82 -7.49 -12.86 1.68
N THR A 83 -8.65 -12.60 1.07
CA THR A 83 -9.78 -12.02 1.80
C THR A 83 -10.11 -12.85 3.04
N GLN A 84 -10.70 -12.19 4.03
CA GLN A 84 -11.13 -12.80 5.29
C GLN A 84 -11.98 -14.07 5.11
N CYS A 85 -12.12 -14.85 6.19
CA CYS A 85 -12.74 -16.18 6.18
C CYS A 85 -14.09 -16.19 5.45
N LEU A 86 -14.21 -17.03 4.41
CA LEU A 86 -15.41 -17.16 3.56
C LEU A 86 -15.91 -15.84 2.94
N GLY A 87 -15.03 -14.84 2.78
CA GLY A 87 -15.36 -13.53 2.25
C GLY A 87 -16.11 -12.61 3.22
N ALA A 88 -16.25 -13.01 4.49
CA ALA A 88 -16.90 -12.17 5.51
C ALA A 88 -15.91 -11.16 6.08
N GLN A 89 -16.27 -9.87 6.09
CA GLN A 89 -15.47 -8.83 6.75
C GLN A 89 -15.73 -8.90 8.26
N PHE A 90 -14.75 -9.39 9.02
CA PHE A 90 -14.76 -9.34 10.48
C PHE A 90 -13.96 -8.11 10.95
N GLY A 91 -14.48 -7.45 11.99
CA GLY A 91 -13.91 -6.21 12.53
C GLY A 91 -14.55 -4.93 11.95
N SER A 92 -14.18 -3.79 12.51
CA SER A 92 -14.65 -2.48 12.05
C SER A 92 -13.86 -2.03 10.82
N THR A 93 -14.56 -1.51 9.81
CA THR A 93 -13.97 -0.78 8.70
C THR A 93 -13.24 0.45 9.22
N GLN A 94 -12.00 0.65 8.77
CA GLN A 94 -11.18 1.82 9.11
C GLN A 94 -11.16 2.83 7.94
N GLU A 95 -10.75 4.05 8.24
CA GLU A 95 -10.57 5.11 7.24
C GLU A 95 -9.10 5.55 7.15
N ALA A 96 -8.74 6.30 6.11
CA ALA A 96 -7.45 6.96 5.99
C ALA A 96 -7.61 8.31 5.29
N ASN A 97 -6.83 9.32 5.70
CA ASN A 97 -6.78 10.61 5.01
C ASN A 97 -5.49 10.70 4.17
N LEU A 98 -5.57 10.28 2.91
CA LEU A 98 -4.39 10.14 2.02
C LEU A 98 -4.12 11.38 1.15
N ASP A 99 -5.15 12.18 0.89
CA ASP A 99 -5.10 13.33 -0.03
C ASP A 99 -5.31 14.67 0.70
N GLY A 100 -5.51 14.66 2.03
CA GLY A 100 -5.63 15.87 2.85
C GLY A 100 -6.98 16.60 2.78
N HIS A 101 -7.98 16.01 2.11
CA HIS A 101 -9.29 16.60 1.90
C HIS A 101 -10.41 15.79 2.55
N THR A 102 -10.58 14.56 2.09
CA THR A 102 -11.62 13.65 2.56
C THR A 102 -11.01 12.30 2.89
N ASN A 103 -11.50 11.70 3.96
CA ASN A 103 -11.14 10.33 4.30
C ASN A 103 -11.60 9.37 3.19
N VAL A 104 -10.76 8.41 2.87
CA VAL A 104 -11.11 7.25 2.06
C VAL A 104 -11.37 6.05 2.97
N THR A 105 -12.38 5.27 2.62
CA THR A 105 -12.74 4.06 3.36
C THR A 105 -11.82 2.90 2.97
N GLU A 106 -11.54 2.02 3.94
CA GLU A 106 -10.83 0.76 3.69
C GLU A 106 -11.49 -0.02 2.56
N ILE A 107 -10.69 -0.50 1.60
CA ILE A 107 -11.19 -1.31 0.48
C ILE A 107 -11.50 -2.73 0.98
N GLN A 108 -10.52 -3.35 1.63
CA GLN A 108 -10.66 -4.70 2.16
C GLN A 108 -9.56 -5.00 3.20
N THR A 109 -9.84 -5.98 4.06
CA THR A 109 -8.83 -6.64 4.89
C THR A 109 -8.40 -7.98 4.27
N LEU A 110 -7.10 -8.21 4.19
CA LEU A 110 -6.49 -9.49 3.81
C LEU A 110 -5.81 -10.13 5.03
N ARG A 111 -5.94 -11.45 5.14
CA ARG A 111 -5.42 -12.27 6.23
C ARG A 111 -4.55 -13.39 5.66
N GLN A 112 -3.58 -13.84 6.47
CA GLN A 112 -2.75 -14.99 6.15
C GLN A 112 -3.63 -16.19 5.80
N ASN A 113 -3.29 -16.86 4.71
CA ASN A 113 -4.07 -17.98 4.18
C ASN A 113 -3.35 -19.33 4.30
N TYR A 114 -2.12 -19.36 4.83
CA TYR A 114 -1.36 -20.61 5.04
C TYR A 114 -1.24 -21.53 3.81
N GLY A 115 -1.31 -20.96 2.60
CA GLY A 115 -1.28 -21.71 1.35
C GLY A 115 -2.64 -22.13 0.80
N ASP A 116 -3.74 -21.94 1.55
CA ASP A 116 -5.10 -22.20 1.07
C ASP A 116 -5.90 -20.89 0.92
N PRO A 117 -6.11 -20.41 -0.31
CA PRO A 117 -6.77 -19.13 -0.55
C PRO A 117 -8.28 -19.14 -0.30
N TYR A 118 -8.89 -20.29 -0.01
CA TYR A 118 -10.34 -20.42 0.21
C TYR A 118 -10.70 -20.53 1.69
N ILE A 119 -9.96 -21.34 2.45
CA ILE A 119 -10.25 -21.59 3.88
C ILE A 119 -9.12 -21.18 4.81
N GLY A 120 -7.95 -20.83 4.26
CA GLY A 120 -6.78 -20.49 5.06
C GLY A 120 -6.96 -19.29 5.97
N SER A 121 -7.68 -18.27 5.51
CA SER A 121 -8.00 -17.11 6.34
C SER A 121 -8.97 -17.42 7.48
N CYS A 122 -9.69 -18.56 7.43
CA CYS A 122 -10.46 -19.08 8.57
C CYS A 122 -9.55 -19.70 9.63
N ARG A 123 -8.43 -20.30 9.22
CA ARG A 123 -7.42 -20.83 10.14
C ARG A 123 -6.71 -19.70 10.86
N GLU A 124 -6.39 -18.62 10.16
CA GLU A 124 -5.77 -17.42 10.74
C GLU A 124 -6.60 -16.85 11.89
N THR A 125 -7.94 -16.89 11.82
CA THR A 125 -8.79 -16.49 12.95
C THR A 125 -8.39 -17.20 14.25
N PHE A 126 -8.00 -18.46 14.20
CA PHE A 126 -7.64 -19.23 15.40
C PHE A 126 -6.15 -19.22 15.74
N GLU A 127 -5.28 -18.86 14.80
CA GLU A 127 -3.82 -18.98 14.96
C GLU A 127 -3.09 -17.62 14.98
N GLY A 128 -3.76 -16.55 14.55
CA GLY A 128 -3.12 -15.26 14.25
C GLY A 128 -2.32 -15.33 12.95
N GLY A 129 -1.66 -14.26 12.56
CA GLY A 129 -0.85 -14.25 11.35
C GLY A 129 -0.75 -12.88 10.70
N GLN A 130 -0.22 -12.85 9.49
CA GLN A 130 -0.10 -11.63 8.73
C GLN A 130 -1.48 -11.05 8.43
N HIS A 131 -1.63 -9.75 8.68
CA HIS A 131 -2.86 -9.00 8.51
C HIS A 131 -2.56 -7.72 7.74
N LEU A 132 -3.41 -7.39 6.77
CA LEU A 132 -3.22 -6.25 5.88
C LEU A 132 -4.56 -5.57 5.62
N ARG A 133 -4.65 -4.27 5.89
CA ARG A 133 -5.73 -3.40 5.41
C ARG A 133 -5.18 -2.46 4.34
N TYR A 134 -6.01 -2.06 3.37
CA TYR A 134 -5.53 -1.16 2.32
C TYR A 134 -6.56 -0.16 1.81
N TRP A 135 -6.03 0.96 1.33
CA TRP A 135 -6.74 2.13 0.81
C TRP A 135 -6.08 2.57 -0.50
N LYS A 136 -6.82 3.31 -1.32
CA LYS A 136 -6.30 3.87 -2.56
C LYS A 136 -6.27 5.39 -2.49
N GLN A 137 -5.12 5.98 -2.76
CA GLN A 137 -4.97 7.42 -2.88
C GLN A 137 -5.68 7.89 -4.15
N ASN A 138 -6.53 8.91 -4.04
CA ASN A 138 -7.39 9.32 -5.15
C ASN A 138 -6.59 10.01 -6.26
N ASP A 139 -5.61 10.85 -5.89
CA ASP A 139 -4.87 11.66 -6.86
C ASP A 139 -3.91 10.84 -7.74
N THR A 140 -3.25 9.84 -7.15
CA THR A 140 -2.22 9.05 -7.84
C THR A 140 -2.68 7.65 -8.22
N GLY A 141 -3.64 7.09 -7.48
CA GLY A 141 -4.03 5.69 -7.59
C GLY A 141 -3.10 4.70 -6.87
N ALA A 142 -2.10 5.18 -6.13
CA ALA A 142 -1.26 4.33 -5.27
C ALA A 142 -2.09 3.62 -4.19
N ILE A 143 -1.67 2.44 -3.77
CA ILE A 143 -2.32 1.69 -2.69
C ILE A 143 -1.48 1.82 -1.42
N PHE A 144 -2.07 2.35 -0.36
CA PHE A 144 -1.47 2.46 0.97
C PHE A 144 -1.98 1.30 1.83
N MET A 145 -1.09 0.66 2.56
CA MET A 145 -1.37 -0.55 3.32
C MET A 145 -0.91 -0.41 4.77
N ALA A 146 -1.79 -0.79 5.70
CA ALA A 146 -1.43 -1.05 7.08
C ALA A 146 -1.18 -2.54 7.24
N VAL A 147 0.08 -2.93 7.48
CA VAL A 147 0.50 -4.32 7.56
C VAL A 147 0.99 -4.63 8.97
N SER A 148 0.50 -5.73 9.54
CA SER A 148 0.85 -6.19 10.88
C SER A 148 0.89 -7.72 10.95
N VAL A 149 1.29 -8.25 12.10
CA VAL A 149 1.02 -9.63 12.50
C VAL A 149 0.14 -9.62 13.74
N GLU A 150 -1.04 -10.24 13.62
CA GLU A 150 -2.01 -10.38 14.70
C GLU A 150 -1.79 -11.68 15.48
N MET A 151 -2.16 -11.66 16.75
CA MET A 151 -2.31 -12.85 17.59
C MET A 151 -3.59 -13.61 17.22
N GLU A 152 -3.69 -14.84 17.73
CA GLU A 152 -4.88 -15.68 17.73
C GLU A 152 -6.11 -15.04 18.42
N LEU A 153 -7.32 -15.47 18.02
CA LEU A 153 -8.60 -14.96 18.55
C LEU A 153 -8.73 -15.01 20.08
N ILE A 154 -8.16 -16.01 20.76
CA ILE A 154 -8.23 -16.09 22.24
C ILE A 154 -7.49 -14.93 22.93
N LYS A 155 -6.58 -14.27 22.21
CA LYS A 155 -5.90 -13.04 22.63
C LYS A 155 -6.53 -11.79 22.02
N GLY A 156 -7.71 -11.92 21.41
CA GLY A 156 -8.49 -10.82 20.87
C GLY A 156 -7.94 -10.22 19.56
N HIS A 157 -7.11 -10.96 18.81
CA HIS A 157 -6.41 -10.43 17.63
C HIS A 157 -5.57 -9.17 17.92
N ASP A 158 -4.98 -9.10 19.12
CA ASP A 158 -3.99 -8.06 19.45
C ASP A 158 -2.76 -8.18 18.52
N ILE A 159 -1.97 -7.12 18.39
CA ILE A 159 -0.76 -7.12 17.58
C ILE A 159 0.37 -7.78 18.39
N ILE A 160 1.16 -8.67 17.76
CA ILE A 160 2.33 -9.26 18.44
C ILE A 160 3.37 -8.19 18.80
N PRO A 161 4.28 -8.44 19.76
CA PRO A 161 5.47 -7.60 19.95
C PRO A 161 6.20 -7.37 18.62
N ASN A 162 6.57 -6.12 18.34
CA ASN A 162 7.17 -5.66 17.09
C ASN A 162 6.33 -5.96 15.82
N GLY A 163 5.03 -6.24 15.96
CA GLY A 163 4.18 -6.83 14.92
C GLY A 163 3.95 -5.95 13.69
N TYR A 164 4.03 -4.62 13.80
CA TYR A 164 3.96 -3.75 12.63
C TYR A 164 5.21 -3.85 11.76
N ASN A 165 6.41 -3.80 12.37
CA ASN A 165 7.66 -3.92 11.62
C ASN A 165 7.81 -5.36 11.07
N VAL A 166 7.54 -6.38 11.90
CA VAL A 166 7.58 -7.79 11.49
C VAL A 166 6.58 -8.07 10.36
N GLY A 167 5.36 -7.53 10.43
CA GLY A 167 4.35 -7.71 9.39
C GLY A 167 4.77 -7.13 8.04
N ARG A 168 5.30 -5.91 8.03
CA ARG A 168 5.87 -5.25 6.85
C ARG A 168 7.03 -6.07 6.28
N ASP A 169 7.99 -6.44 7.12
CA ASP A 169 9.22 -7.10 6.69
C ASP A 169 8.94 -8.52 6.19
N PHE A 170 7.99 -9.22 6.80
CA PHE A 170 7.50 -10.52 6.35
C PHE A 170 6.82 -10.40 4.97
N LEU A 171 6.02 -9.36 4.72
CA LEU A 171 5.45 -9.11 3.40
C LEU A 171 6.55 -8.90 2.36
N VAL A 172 7.56 -8.08 2.68
CA VAL A 172 8.70 -7.84 1.79
C VAL A 172 9.43 -9.14 1.46
N GLY A 173 9.70 -9.98 2.47
CA GLY A 173 10.32 -11.28 2.26
C GLY A 173 9.52 -12.16 1.31
N ASN A 174 8.19 -12.21 1.46
CA ASN A 174 7.32 -13.00 0.60
C ASN A 174 7.24 -12.46 -0.83
N VAL A 175 7.02 -11.16 -1.04
CA VAL A 175 6.87 -10.57 -2.39
C VAL A 175 8.18 -10.59 -3.20
N THR A 176 9.32 -10.71 -2.51
CA THR A 176 10.64 -10.84 -3.13
C THR A 176 11.19 -12.27 -3.10
N SER A 177 10.42 -13.23 -2.59
CA SER A 177 10.81 -14.65 -2.50
C SER A 177 12.18 -14.85 -1.82
N LEU A 178 12.45 -14.13 -0.73
CA LEU A 178 13.72 -14.29 0.00
C LEU A 178 13.80 -15.68 0.64
N PRO A 179 15.00 -16.31 0.63
CA PRO A 179 15.19 -17.64 1.20
C PRO A 179 15.19 -17.67 2.73
N ALA A 180 15.28 -16.51 3.38
CA ALA A 180 15.28 -16.35 4.83
C ALA A 180 14.51 -15.07 5.21
N PRO A 181 13.92 -15.01 6.42
CA PRO A 181 13.31 -13.80 6.94
C PRO A 181 14.28 -12.63 7.00
N LEU A 182 13.77 -11.42 6.81
CA LEU A 182 14.54 -10.20 7.02
C LEU A 182 14.83 -10.01 8.51
N ASP A 183 16.06 -9.58 8.81
CA ASP A 183 16.38 -9.00 10.11
C ASP A 183 16.06 -7.50 10.05
N GLY A 184 14.88 -7.14 10.57
CA GLY A 184 14.38 -5.76 10.56
C GLY A 184 15.35 -4.75 11.19
N ARG A 185 16.19 -5.19 12.14
CA ARG A 185 17.18 -4.32 12.81
C ARG A 185 18.31 -3.86 11.89
N ASN A 186 18.55 -4.57 10.78
CA ASN A 186 19.58 -4.22 9.80
C ASN A 186 19.01 -3.42 8.62
N LEU A 187 17.71 -3.14 8.60
CA LEU A 187 17.09 -2.35 7.54
C LEU A 187 17.38 -0.87 7.72
N THR A 188 17.53 -0.16 6.61
CA THR A 188 17.72 1.28 6.56
C THR A 188 16.75 1.89 5.54
N ASN A 189 16.62 3.21 5.55
CA ASN A 189 15.86 3.96 4.53
C ASN A 189 16.48 3.94 3.11
N THR A 190 17.46 3.07 2.88
CA THR A 190 18.06 2.81 1.56
C THR A 190 18.07 1.32 1.19
N SER A 191 17.56 0.45 2.08
CA SER A 191 17.47 -0.98 1.80
C SER A 191 16.56 -1.25 0.61
N THR A 192 16.99 -2.13 -0.30
CA THR A 192 16.24 -2.50 -1.49
C THR A 192 16.23 -4.01 -1.68
N PHE A 193 15.15 -4.52 -2.27
CA PHE A 193 14.97 -5.94 -2.57
C PHE A 193 14.27 -6.09 -3.91
N VAL A 194 14.59 -7.14 -4.66
CA VAL A 194 13.92 -7.46 -5.92
C VAL A 194 13.66 -8.95 -5.96
N GLY A 195 12.47 -9.34 -6.39
CA GLY A 195 12.15 -10.75 -6.59
C GLY A 195 10.86 -10.93 -7.38
N SER A 196 10.42 -12.17 -7.48
CA SER A 196 9.20 -12.50 -8.21
C SER A 196 8.38 -13.56 -7.50
N THR A 197 7.06 -13.45 -7.65
CA THR A 197 6.07 -14.41 -7.16
C THR A 197 5.13 -14.82 -8.29
N ARG A 198 4.34 -15.88 -8.07
CA ARG A 198 3.42 -16.39 -9.09
C ARG A 198 2.09 -16.84 -8.48
N TYR A 199 0.99 -16.47 -9.12
CA TYR A 199 -0.33 -17.01 -8.80
C TYR A 199 -1.21 -17.10 -10.04
N ARG A 200 -1.95 -18.20 -10.22
CA ARG A 200 -2.84 -18.44 -11.38
C ARG A 200 -2.21 -18.09 -12.74
N ASN A 201 -0.94 -18.46 -12.94
CA ASN A 201 -0.13 -18.18 -14.13
C ASN A 201 0.15 -16.69 -14.43
N TYR A 202 -0.08 -15.79 -13.48
CA TYR A 202 0.52 -14.46 -13.47
C TYR A 202 1.85 -14.51 -12.75
N THR A 203 2.88 -13.89 -13.31
CA THR A 203 4.17 -13.67 -12.63
C THR A 203 4.31 -12.19 -12.33
N TYR A 204 4.56 -11.88 -11.06
CA TYR A 204 4.75 -10.51 -10.55
C TYR A 204 6.21 -10.32 -10.19
N ASN A 205 6.89 -9.38 -10.84
CA ASN A 205 8.21 -8.91 -10.42
C ASN A 205 8.03 -7.70 -9.51
N THR A 206 8.55 -7.77 -8.29
CA THR A 206 8.43 -6.73 -7.27
C THR A 206 9.79 -6.13 -6.97
N GLU A 207 9.92 -4.82 -7.15
CA GLU A 207 11.03 -4.04 -6.61
C GLU A 207 10.55 -3.35 -5.33
N VAL A 208 11.30 -3.50 -4.25
CA VAL A 208 11.01 -2.91 -2.95
C VAL A 208 12.11 -1.94 -2.58
N ARG A 209 11.74 -0.75 -2.12
CA ARG A 209 12.63 0.21 -1.48
C ARG A 209 12.08 0.63 -0.13
N TYR A 210 12.90 0.50 0.90
CA TYR A 210 12.62 1.10 2.20
C TYR A 210 12.89 2.58 2.17
N VAL A 211 12.02 3.35 2.80
CA VAL A 211 12.11 4.80 2.90
C VAL A 211 11.81 5.22 4.34
N GLY A 212 12.27 6.40 4.73
CA GLY A 212 11.98 6.98 6.04
C GLY A 212 11.48 8.41 5.90
N GLY A 213 10.94 8.96 6.99
CA GLY A 213 10.42 10.33 7.02
C GLY A 213 8.92 10.46 6.68
N LEU A 214 8.28 9.37 6.26
CA LEU A 214 6.81 9.28 6.13
C LEU A 214 6.15 8.93 7.47
N LEU A 215 6.80 8.06 8.25
CA LEU A 215 6.45 7.72 9.62
C LEU A 215 7.61 8.09 10.55
N SER A 216 7.29 8.42 11.80
CA SER A 216 8.31 8.64 12.83
C SER A 216 8.69 7.32 13.48
N ASN A 217 9.98 7.16 13.83
CA ASN A 217 10.44 6.06 14.69
C ASN A 217 9.96 6.31 16.13
N SER A 218 8.75 5.83 16.46
CA SER A 218 8.01 6.26 17.64
C SER A 218 6.85 5.32 17.97
N SER A 219 6.36 5.40 19.20
CA SER A 219 5.10 4.80 19.65
C SER A 219 3.95 5.80 19.69
N ALA A 220 4.24 7.08 19.47
CA ALA A 220 3.24 8.15 19.50
C ALA A 220 2.15 7.90 18.45
N ASP A 221 0.90 8.01 18.88
CA ASP A 221 -0.31 7.86 18.06
C ASP A 221 -0.50 6.48 17.42
N ILE A 222 0.36 5.50 17.74
CA ILE A 222 0.26 4.13 17.24
C ILE A 222 -0.73 3.32 18.05
N ASN A 223 -1.71 2.71 17.39
CA ASN A 223 -2.64 1.80 18.04
C ASN A 223 -1.90 0.55 18.54
N HIS A 224 -2.28 0.03 19.71
CA HIS A 224 -1.61 -1.09 20.39
C HIS A 224 -0.16 -0.83 20.85
N TYR A 225 0.32 0.42 20.88
CA TYR A 225 1.74 0.69 21.15
C TYR A 225 2.30 0.02 22.43
N LEU A 226 1.52 -0.05 23.52
CA LEU A 226 1.94 -0.66 24.79
C LEU A 226 2.26 -2.17 24.69
N THR A 227 1.64 -2.90 23.77
CA THR A 227 1.86 -4.34 23.58
C THR A 227 2.81 -4.65 22.42
N VAL A 228 3.04 -3.67 21.54
CA VAL A 228 3.92 -3.80 20.37
C VAL A 228 5.36 -3.37 20.66
N GLU A 229 5.59 -2.47 21.61
CA GLU A 229 6.95 -2.14 22.08
C GLU A 229 7.72 -3.39 22.53
N GLU A 230 8.98 -3.51 22.12
CA GLU A 230 9.83 -4.68 22.42
C GLU A 230 11.28 -4.23 22.66
N ASP A 231 11.95 -4.79 23.66
CA ASP A 231 13.38 -4.54 23.94
C ASP A 231 13.77 -3.06 24.09
N GLY A 232 12.84 -2.21 24.55
CA GLY A 232 13.06 -0.76 24.66
C GLY A 232 13.01 -0.01 23.33
N MET A 233 12.59 -0.68 22.25
CA MET A 233 12.31 -0.08 20.95
C MET A 233 10.83 0.32 20.85
N PRO A 234 10.52 1.41 20.13
CA PRO A 234 9.15 1.85 19.93
C PRO A 234 8.34 0.88 19.06
N ALA A 235 7.01 1.07 19.03
CA ALA A 235 6.09 0.24 18.28
C ALA A 235 6.37 0.17 16.77
N ILE A 236 6.96 1.22 16.19
CA ILE A 236 7.42 1.26 14.79
C ILE A 236 8.80 1.90 14.65
N ASP A 237 9.58 1.44 13.67
CA ASP A 237 10.92 1.96 13.36
C ASP A 237 10.93 3.19 12.43
N GLY A 238 9.75 3.64 11.98
CA GLY A 238 9.56 4.78 11.07
C GLY A 238 9.87 4.48 9.59
N LEU A 239 10.20 3.23 9.25
CA LEU A 239 10.42 2.82 7.87
C LEU A 239 9.11 2.43 7.18
N VAL A 240 9.02 2.77 5.90
CA VAL A 240 7.92 2.38 5.00
C VAL A 240 8.51 1.63 3.82
N ALA A 241 7.90 0.51 3.43
CA ALA A 241 8.32 -0.24 2.25
C ALA A 241 7.50 0.20 1.02
N VAL A 242 8.16 0.70 -0.01
CA VAL A 242 7.53 1.12 -1.27
C VAL A 242 7.75 0.06 -2.33
N PHE A 243 6.68 -0.46 -2.91
CA PHE A 243 6.67 -1.50 -3.93
C PHE A 243 6.42 -0.88 -5.31
N THR A 244 7.21 -1.32 -6.30
CA THR A 244 6.93 -1.12 -7.73
C THR A 244 6.82 -2.50 -8.36
N VAL A 245 5.65 -2.80 -8.92
CA VAL A 245 5.32 -4.16 -9.39
C VAL A 245 5.07 -4.17 -10.90
N SER A 246 5.73 -5.10 -11.60
CA SER A 246 5.53 -5.37 -13.03
C SER A 246 5.01 -6.79 -13.24
N ILE A 247 4.02 -6.97 -14.13
CA ILE A 247 3.51 -8.29 -14.50
C ILE A 247 4.32 -8.81 -15.70
N THR A 248 5.21 -9.76 -15.45
CA THR A 248 6.16 -10.27 -16.46
C THR A 248 5.65 -11.48 -17.24
N ASP A 249 4.63 -12.17 -16.74
CA ASP A 249 3.94 -13.27 -17.43
C ASP A 249 2.43 -13.24 -17.14
N ARG A 250 1.62 -13.65 -18.13
CA ARG A 250 0.15 -13.67 -18.06
C ARG A 250 -0.40 -14.98 -18.65
N PRO A 251 -1.57 -15.47 -18.19
CA PRO A 251 -2.23 -16.61 -18.82
C PRO A 251 -2.51 -16.34 -20.30
N LYS A 252 -2.37 -17.38 -21.14
CA LYS A 252 -2.68 -17.29 -22.57
C LYS A 252 -4.16 -16.95 -22.77
N GLY A 253 -4.46 -15.95 -23.60
CA GLY A 253 -5.83 -15.52 -23.92
C GLY A 253 -6.32 -14.27 -23.18
N VAL A 254 -5.54 -13.74 -22.24
CA VAL A 254 -5.83 -12.44 -21.58
C VAL A 254 -5.11 -11.34 -22.38
N SER A 255 -5.65 -10.94 -23.52
CA SER A 255 -5.03 -9.94 -24.40
C SER A 255 -4.96 -8.57 -23.72
N ALA A 256 -3.83 -7.88 -23.91
CA ALA A 256 -3.61 -6.47 -23.58
C ALA A 256 -4.46 -5.52 -24.46
N ALA A 257 -5.77 -5.69 -24.44
CA ALA A 257 -6.73 -4.82 -25.12
C ALA A 257 -6.81 -3.49 -24.36
N GLY A 258 -5.84 -2.60 -24.62
CA GLY A 258 -5.84 -1.26 -24.02
C GLY A 258 -4.75 -0.30 -24.50
N ARG A 259 -3.77 -0.73 -25.29
CA ARG A 259 -2.67 0.16 -25.73
C ARG A 259 -2.67 0.58 -27.20
N ALA A 260 -3.64 0.18 -28.02
CA ALA A 260 -3.72 0.59 -29.42
C ALA A 260 -5.15 0.99 -29.80
N GLY A 261 -5.48 2.28 -29.73
CA GLY A 261 -6.81 2.74 -30.10
C GLY A 261 -7.08 4.23 -29.93
N ALA A 262 -6.08 5.11 -30.07
CA ALA A 262 -6.31 6.55 -30.14
C ALA A 262 -5.28 7.19 -31.08
N SER A 263 -5.39 6.90 -32.38
CA SER A 263 -4.88 7.75 -33.49
C SER A 263 -5.02 7.00 -34.82
N ALA A 264 -6.22 7.00 -35.40
CA ALA A 264 -6.44 6.86 -36.85
C ALA A 264 -7.94 6.86 -37.15
N LEU A 265 -8.58 8.03 -37.14
CA LEU A 265 -9.89 8.24 -37.76
C LEU A 265 -10.10 9.72 -38.06
N VAL A 266 -9.22 10.30 -38.89
CA VAL A 266 -9.54 11.51 -39.67
C VAL A 266 -8.91 11.38 -41.06
N ALA A 267 -9.59 10.66 -41.95
CA ALA A 267 -9.51 10.73 -43.42
C ALA A 267 -10.59 9.76 -43.94
N ALA A 268 -11.47 10.05 -44.88
CA ALA A 268 -11.73 11.22 -45.70
C ALA A 268 -13.19 11.06 -46.18
N ALA A 269 -13.98 12.14 -46.16
CA ALA A 269 -15.30 12.14 -46.79
C ALA A 269 -15.58 13.53 -47.35
N ALA A 270 -15.10 13.80 -48.57
CA ALA A 270 -15.66 14.84 -49.43
C ALA A 270 -15.15 14.65 -50.87
N LEU A 271 -15.82 13.81 -51.67
CA LEU A 271 -15.87 14.00 -53.12
C LEU A 271 -17.00 13.19 -53.76
N VAL A 272 -18.23 13.72 -53.81
CA VAL A 272 -19.13 13.58 -54.98
C VAL A 272 -20.11 14.76 -54.99
N ALA A 273 -19.88 15.71 -55.89
CA ALA A 273 -20.94 16.51 -56.49
C ALA A 273 -20.45 16.89 -57.90
N ALA A 274 -20.83 16.06 -58.88
CA ALA A 274 -20.69 16.35 -60.29
C ALA A 274 -22.07 16.73 -60.85
N LEU A 275 -22.12 17.92 -61.45
CA LEU A 275 -22.92 18.31 -62.62
C LEU A 275 -24.24 17.57 -62.87
N VAL A 276 -25.38 18.22 -62.57
CA VAL A 276 -26.42 18.67 -63.55
C VAL A 276 -27.09 19.90 -62.95
#